data_AF-A0A5E4WDJ0-F1
#
_entry.id   AF-A0A5E4WDJ0-F1
#
_cell.length_a   1.000
_cell.length_b   1.000
_cell.length_c   1.000
_cell.angle_alpha   90.00
_cell.angle_beta   90.00
_cell.angle_gamma   90.00
#
_symmetry.space_group_name_H-M   'P 1'
#
loop_
_entity.id
_entity.type
_entity.pdbx_description
1 polymer ?
#
loop_
_entity_poly.entity_id
_entity_poly.type
_entity_poly.pdbx_seq_one_letter_code
_entity_poly.pdbx_strand_id
1 'polypeptide(L)' 'MGVTRACGLVGISRSLFRYESSRTDDVALTSRMVAIAAQKRRYGYRRIHVLLRREGWLANHKRV' A
#
# COMPACT_ATOMS: atom_id res chain seq x y z
N MET A 1 -14.42 23.76 -18.77
CA MET A 1 -15.15 23.23 -17.60
C MET A 1 -14.13 22.87 -16.52
N GLY A 2 -14.28 23.36 -15.28
CA GLY A 2 -13.36 23.01 -14.20
C GLY A 2 -13.66 21.63 -13.58
N VAL A 3 -12.66 21.01 -12.95
CA VAL A 3 -12.76 19.67 -12.34
C VAL A 3 -13.95 19.55 -11.38
N THR A 4 -14.26 20.60 -10.61
CA THR A 4 -15.42 20.63 -9.71
C THR A 4 -16.75 20.46 -10.44
N ARG A 5 -16.95 21.15 -11.57
CA ARG A 5 -18.17 21.04 -12.37
C ARG A 5 -18.26 19.68 -13.07
N ALA A 6 -17.14 19.18 -13.59
CA ALA A 6 -17.08 17.88 -14.24
C ALA A 6 -17.38 16.73 -13.26
N CYS A 7 -16.75 16.71 -12.08
CA CYS A 7 -17.03 15.72 -11.04
C CYS A 7 -18.49 15.77 -10.56
N GLY A 8 -19.07 16.97 -10.44
CA GLY A 8 -20.48 17.14 -10.07
C GLY A 8 -21.46 16.59 -11.12
N LEU A 9 -21.16 16.77 -12.41
CA LEU A 9 -21.97 16.23 -13.51
C LEU A 9 -21.90 14.70 -13.59
N VAL A 10 -20.73 14.12 -13.31
CA VAL A 10 -20.48 12.67 -13.36
C VAL A 10 -20.89 11.95 -12.05
N GLY A 11 -21.13 12.70 -10.97
CA GLY A 11 -21.53 12.13 -9.68
C GLY A 11 -20.40 11.47 -8.90
N ILE A 12 -19.14 11.82 -9.19
CA ILE A 12 -17.96 11.27 -8.50
C ILE A 12 -17.32 12.30 -7.57
N SER A 13 -16.66 11.84 -6.51
CA SER A 13 -15.92 12.73 -5.61
C SER A 13 -14.63 13.22 -6.27
N ARG A 14 -14.20 14.45 -5.92
CA ARG A 14 -12.91 15.01 -6.37
C ARG A 14 -11.72 14.18 -5.91
N SER A 15 -11.85 13.51 -4.76
CA SER A 15 -10.83 12.62 -4.22
C SER A 15 -10.67 11.36 -5.07
N LEU A 16 -11.78 10.79 -5.55
CA LEU A 16 -11.77 9.67 -6.50
C LEU A 16 -11.16 10.10 -7.84
N PHE A 17 -11.51 11.28 -8.33
CA PHE A 17 -10.95 11.82 -9.57
C PHE A 17 -9.44 12.05 -9.49
N ARG A 18 -8.92 12.43 -8.32
CA ARG A 18 -7.48 12.59 -8.07
C ARG A 18 -6.79 11.30 -7.62
N TYR A 19 -7.52 10.21 -7.47
CA TYR A 19 -6.94 8.97 -6.98
C TYR A 19 -6.10 8.34 -8.09
N GLU A 20 -4.79 8.46 -7.97
CA GLU A 20 -3.85 7.69 -8.77
C GLU A 20 -3.47 6.43 -7.98
N SER A 21 -3.75 5.26 -8.56
CA SER A 21 -3.30 4.00 -7.98
C SER A 21 -1.79 3.91 -8.13
N SER A 22 -1.05 4.23 -7.08
CA SER A 22 0.38 3.97 -7.03
C SER A 22 0.61 2.48 -6.79
N ARG A 23 0.80 1.73 -7.88
CA ARG A 23 1.40 0.39 -7.89
C ARG A 23 2.93 0.58 -7.87
N THR A 24 3.47 1.22 -6.84
CA THR A 24 4.91 1.21 -6.62
C THR A 24 5.33 -0.23 -6.41
N ASP A 25 6.18 -0.73 -7.30
CA ASP A 25 6.73 -2.08 -7.38
C ASP A 25 6.66 -2.88 -6.08
N ASP A 26 5.52 -3.55 -5.88
CA ASP A 26 5.26 -4.43 -4.72
C ASP A 26 6.25 -5.62 -4.69
N VAL A 27 7.03 -5.83 -5.76
CA VAL A 27 8.08 -6.85 -5.86
C VAL A 27 9.14 -6.68 -4.78
N ALA A 28 9.58 -5.45 -4.51
CA ALA A 28 10.59 -5.19 -3.49
C ALA A 28 10.05 -5.47 -2.08
N LEU A 29 8.81 -5.04 -1.82
CA LEU A 29 8.12 -5.28 -0.56
C LEU A 29 7.86 -6.78 -0.32
N THR A 30 7.38 -7.48 -1.35
CA THR A 30 7.07 -8.91 -1.30
C THR A 30 8.35 -9.74 -1.10
N SER A 31 9.42 -9.42 -1.82
CA SER A 31 10.73 -10.04 -1.64
C SER A 31 11.23 -9.87 -0.20
N ARG A 32 11.02 -8.69 0.39
CA ARG A 32 11.41 -8.42 1.77
C ARG A 32 10.56 -9.18 2.79
N MET A 33 9.25 -9.27 2.58
CA MET A 33 8.36 -10.10 3.38
C MET A 33 8.80 -11.57 3.38
N VAL A 34 9.12 -12.11 2.21
CA VAL A 34 9.62 -13.49 2.06
C VAL A 34 10.94 -13.68 2.81
N ALA A 35 11.88 -12.72 2.70
CA ALA A 35 13.14 -12.79 3.44
C ALA A 35 12.94 -12.79 4.97
N ILE A 36 12.02 -11.98 5.49
CA ILE A 36 11.69 -11.95 6.92
C ILE A 36 11.00 -13.24 7.36
N ALA A 37 10.08 -13.77 6.55
CA ALA A 37 9.42 -15.04 6.81
C ALA A 37 10.41 -16.22 6.80
N ALA A 38 11.42 -16.16 5.92
CA ALA A 38 12.49 -17.15 5.84
C ALA A 38 13.40 -17.13 7.08
N GLN A 39 13.62 -15.97 7.73
CA GLN A 39 14.42 -15.90 8.96
C GLN A 39 13.81 -16.71 10.11
N LYS A 40 12.48 -16.67 10.28
CA LYS A 40 11.77 -17.48 11.28
C LYS A 40 10.38 -17.88 10.80
N ARG A 41 10.18 -19.19 10.59
CA ARG A 41 8.91 -19.82 10.17
C ARG A 41 7.69 -19.44 11.02
N ARG A 42 7.89 -19.08 12.30
CA ARG A 42 6.81 -18.76 13.24
C ARG A 42 6.41 -17.27 13.23
N TYR A 43 7.03 -16.45 12.38
CA TYR A 43 6.64 -15.06 12.22
C TYR A 43 5.35 -14.97 11.39
N GLY A 44 4.24 -14.65 12.06
CA GLY A 44 3.00 -14.27 11.39
C GLY A 44 3.03 -12.81 10.87
N TYR A 45 2.01 -12.44 10.11
CA TYR A 45 1.90 -11.13 9.44
C TYR A 45 2.15 -9.93 10.37
N ARG A 46 1.70 -9.97 11.64
CA ARG A 46 1.94 -8.90 12.62
C ARG A 46 3.43 -8.68 12.90
N ARG A 47 4.22 -9.75 12.99
CA ARG A 47 5.66 -9.65 13.28
C ARG A 47 6.41 -9.16 12.06
N ILE A 48 6.02 -9.63 10.87
CA ILE A 48 6.55 -9.19 9.58
C ILE A 48 6.27 -7.69 9.39
N HIS A 49 5.04 -7.23 9.69
CA HIS A 49 4.64 -5.82 9.60
C HIS A 49 5.48 -4.90 10.51
N VAL A 50 5.73 -5.32 11.76
CA VAL A 50 6.57 -4.56 12.69
C VAL A 50 8.03 -4.49 12.20
N LEU A 51 8.57 -5.58 11.64
CA LEU A 51 9.94 -5.61 11.12
C LEU A 51 10.08 -4.73 9.87
N LEU A 52 9.13 -4.81 8.94
CA LEU A 52 9.07 -3.92 7.78
C LEU A 52 8.98 -2.45 8.19
N ARG A 53 8.15 -2.13 9.18
CA ARG A 53 8.02 -0.75 9.68
C ARG A 53 9.30 -0.23 10.33
N ARG A 54 10.06 -1.10 11.02
CA ARG A 54 11.39 -0.75 11.58
C ARG A 54 12.42 -0.51 10.50
N GLU A 55 12.32 -1.19 9.38
CA GLU A 55 13.15 -0.99 8.19
C GLU A 55 12.74 0.24 7.35
N GLY A 56 11.72 0.99 7.78
CA GLY A 56 11.27 2.21 7.11
C GLY A 56 10.25 1.97 6.00
N TRP A 57 9.77 0.75 5.81
CA TRP A 57 8.72 0.46 4.83
C TRP A 57 7.37 1.00 5.32
N LEU A 58 6.80 1.96 4.57
CA LEU A 58 5.45 2.49 4.76
C LEU A 58 4.39 1.54 4.17
N ALA A 59 4.49 0.24 4.50
CA ALA A 59 3.51 -0.74 4.08
C ALA A 59 2.28 -0.68 5.00
N ASN A 60 1.11 -0.46 4.41
CA ASN A 60 -0.15 -0.58 5.13
C ASN A 60 -0.32 -2.04 5.59
N HIS A 61 -0.96 -2.29 6.74
CA HIS A 61 -1.17 -3.63 7.27
C HIS A 61 -1.98 -4.55 6.33
N LYS A 62 -2.72 -3.98 5.36
CA LYS A 62 -3.43 -4.70 4.30
C LYS A 62 -2.53 -5.16 3.15
N ARG A 63 -1.27 -4.73 3.12
CA ARG A 63 -0.26 -5.05 2.11
C ARG A 63 0.83 -6.01 2.65
N VAL A 64 0.67 -6.56 3.86
CA VAL A 64 1.62 -7.47 4.53
C VAL A 64 0.96 -8.77 4.90
#